data_AF-A0A964K5U5-F1
#
_entry.id   AF-A0A964K5U5-F1
#
_cell.length_a   1.000
_cell.length_b   1.000
_cell.length_c   1.000
_cell.angle_alpha   90.00
_cell.angle_beta   90.00
_cell.angle_gamma   90.00
#
_symmetry.space_group_name_H-M   'P 1'
#
loop_
_entity.id
_entity.type
_entity.pdbx_description
1 polymer ?
#
loop_
_entity_poly.entity_id
_entity_poly.type
_entity_poly.pdbx_seq_one_letter_code
_entity_poly.pdbx_strand_id
1 'polypeptide(L)'
;MSDAESPLESFKRATAATVRAIAEREDVDVAFGADQPGLQGMRARLPQPGRELKADDVAQVRGEADAVALKLRYHNDRIHARRAPKGQTARSIFEAVEQARCEALGARRMAGCAANLSAALEERYRRKGFERMSEKSDVNLIEVLRLLARESLTGEAPPKAARHVVDLWRPWLDARAGKDFSELARSAHDQDAYARVARKLITDLDLDLGDDSSDQDDSDQAEGQDDQGQSDQNAEAGQRGTAEASTTTDGLPQDAKPGEEGEDGGEEVDGELSPGSGDEQPGQPGAPQRWPNRGLGDNREPAYKAFASEYDEIVPADELCDAEELARLRMLLDQQLTSLQGVIGKLANRLQRRLLAKQSRAWEFDLDEGMLDAGKLTRIVVNPEQPLSYKREKETQFRDTVVTLLIDNSGSMRGRPITIAAMSADILARTLERCGVKVEILGFTTRAWKGGQARERWIAQGKPANPGRLNDLRHIVYKPAEAPWRRARKSLGLMLREGILKENIDGEALMWAHNRLLARHEERRILMVISDGAPVDDSTLSVNPGNYLERHLRDVIRYIETRSPVQLVAIGIGHDVTRYYRRAVTIVDAEQLGGTMMEKLAELFDEDDEPKTRKATKRRAS
;
A
#
# COMPACT_ATOMS: atom_id res chain seq x y z
N MET A 1 48.82 19.41 20.84
CA MET A 1 47.63 19.75 20.04
C MET A 1 46.89 18.46 19.77
N SER A 2 45.80 18.21 20.50
CA SER A 2 44.86 17.13 20.20
C SER A 2 43.54 17.82 19.89
N ASP A 3 42.98 17.59 18.70
CA ASP A 3 41.65 18.07 18.36
C ASP A 3 40.66 17.59 19.43
N ALA A 4 40.18 18.52 20.24
CA ALA A 4 39.21 18.22 21.28
C ALA A 4 37.91 17.81 20.57
N GLU A 5 37.57 16.53 20.67
CA GLU A 5 36.36 15.96 20.10
C GLU A 5 35.13 16.76 20.56
N SER A 6 34.28 17.16 19.60
CA SER A 6 33.06 17.91 19.90
C SER A 6 32.22 17.18 20.95
N PRO A 7 31.62 17.88 21.94
CA PRO A 7 30.74 17.27 22.94
C PRO A 7 29.63 16.39 22.31
N LEU A 8 29.15 16.79 21.13
CA LEU A 8 28.16 16.05 20.35
C LEU A 8 28.69 14.70 19.83
N GLU A 9 29.92 14.68 19.32
CA GLU A 9 30.55 13.45 18.81
C GLU A 9 30.93 12.51 19.95
N SER A 10 31.42 13.05 21.07
CA SER A 10 31.66 12.28 22.30
C SER A 10 30.36 11.65 22.82
N PHE A 11 29.25 12.40 22.81
CA PHE A 11 27.93 11.87 23.19
C PHE A 11 27.46 10.74 22.25
N LYS A 12 27.58 10.91 20.93
CA LYS A 12 27.22 9.88 19.94
C LYS A 12 28.05 8.62 20.14
N ARG A 13 29.37 8.76 20.30
CA ARG A 13 30.29 7.64 20.53
C ARG A 13 29.96 6.89 21.83
N ALA A 14 29.74 7.62 22.92
CA ALA A 14 29.35 7.03 24.20
C ALA A 14 28.02 6.28 24.10
N THR A 15 27.02 6.87 23.44
CA THR A 15 25.71 6.25 23.24
C THR A 15 25.82 4.96 22.40
N ALA A 16 26.59 4.99 21.31
CA ALA A 16 26.83 3.81 20.49
C ALA A 16 27.55 2.68 21.26
N ALA A 17 28.53 3.03 22.09
CA ALA A 17 29.21 2.06 22.96
C ALA A 17 28.25 1.45 23.99
N THR A 18 27.39 2.27 24.60
CA THR A 18 26.36 1.80 25.53
C THR A 18 25.37 0.85 24.86
N VAL A 19 24.92 1.13 23.63
CA VAL A 19 24.04 0.23 22.87
C VAL A 19 24.67 -1.15 22.70
N ARG A 20 25.95 -1.20 22.28
CA ARG A 20 26.68 -2.46 22.12
C ARG A 20 26.83 -3.23 23.44
N ALA A 21 27.14 -2.51 24.51
CA ALA A 21 27.31 -3.08 25.85
C ALA A 21 26.00 -3.68 26.39
N ILE A 22 24.88 -2.95 26.30
CA ILE A 22 23.56 -3.42 26.74
C ILE A 22 23.07 -4.58 25.87
N ALA A 23 23.31 -4.51 24.55
CA ALA A 23 22.93 -5.57 23.61
C ALA A 23 23.78 -6.84 23.76
N GLU A 24 24.94 -6.77 24.43
CA GLU A 24 25.99 -7.80 24.43
C GLU A 24 26.41 -8.21 23.01
N ARG A 25 26.53 -7.24 22.12
CA ARG A 25 26.88 -7.44 20.70
C ARG A 25 27.82 -6.34 20.22
N GLU A 26 29.00 -6.74 19.73
CA GLU A 26 30.02 -5.81 19.23
C GLU A 26 29.77 -5.37 17.78
N ASP A 27 29.04 -6.18 17.00
CA ASP A 27 28.77 -6.02 15.57
C ASP A 27 27.62 -5.05 15.25
N VAL A 28 27.06 -4.39 16.26
CA VAL A 28 25.97 -3.43 16.07
C VAL A 28 26.51 -2.12 15.49
N ASP A 29 26.03 -1.78 14.29
CA ASP A 29 26.29 -0.50 13.64
C ASP A 29 25.25 0.54 14.10
N VAL A 30 25.70 1.62 14.73
CA VAL A 30 24.83 2.66 15.29
C VAL A 30 24.98 3.92 14.44
N ALA A 31 23.90 4.30 13.77
CA ALA A 31 23.83 5.49 12.94
C ALA A 31 22.85 6.50 13.52
N PHE A 32 23.19 7.80 13.46
CA PHE A 32 22.33 8.90 13.90
C PHE A 32 21.74 9.62 12.68
N GLY A 33 20.43 9.86 12.66
CA GLY A 33 19.74 10.49 11.54
C GLY A 33 18.43 11.19 11.91
N ALA A 34 17.81 11.87 10.94
CA ALA A 34 16.53 12.55 11.11
C ALA A 34 15.31 11.62 10.89
N ASP A 35 15.54 10.41 10.39
CA ASP A 35 14.51 9.40 10.16
C ASP A 35 13.97 8.80 11.46
N GLN A 36 12.85 8.06 11.38
CA GLN A 36 12.31 7.38 12.56
C GLN A 36 13.31 6.36 13.15
N PRO A 37 13.43 6.31 14.50
CA PRO A 37 14.29 5.33 15.16
C PRO A 37 13.83 3.91 14.87
N GLY A 38 14.78 3.01 14.68
CA GLY A 38 14.47 1.63 14.33
C GLY A 38 15.70 0.74 14.21
N LEU A 39 15.43 -0.57 14.18
CA LEU A 39 16.44 -1.61 14.02
C LEU A 39 16.21 -2.34 12.70
N GLN A 40 17.23 -2.41 11.85
CA GLN A 40 17.21 -3.20 10.63
C GLN A 40 18.43 -4.13 10.61
N GLY A 41 18.21 -5.41 10.93
CA GLY A 41 19.30 -6.36 11.16
C GLY A 41 20.16 -5.91 12.35
N MET A 42 21.48 -5.78 12.15
CA MET A 42 22.42 -5.28 13.16
C MET A 42 22.62 -3.75 13.10
N ARG A 43 21.85 -3.03 12.28
CA ARG A 43 21.96 -1.58 12.13
C ARG A 43 20.89 -0.87 12.94
N ALA A 44 21.32 -0.19 14.00
CA ALA A 44 20.49 0.64 14.87
C ALA A 44 20.50 2.10 14.38
N ARG A 45 19.32 2.63 14.03
CA ARG A 45 19.15 4.05 13.69
C ARG A 45 18.56 4.80 14.87
N LEU A 46 19.26 5.85 15.31
CA LEU A 46 18.89 6.70 16.44
C LEU A 46 18.61 8.14 15.98
N PRO A 47 17.75 8.89 16.70
CA PRO A 47 17.47 10.28 16.36
C PRO A 47 18.73 11.14 16.52
N GLN A 48 18.88 12.13 15.65
CA GLN A 48 20.00 13.06 15.71
C GLN A 48 19.89 13.97 16.94
N PRO A 49 20.86 13.94 17.88
CA PRO A 49 20.84 14.82 19.05
C PRO A 49 21.01 16.29 18.63
N GLY A 50 20.34 17.19 19.35
CA GLY A 50 20.49 18.63 19.19
C GLY A 50 21.92 19.10 19.49
N ARG A 51 22.38 20.15 18.79
CA ARG A 51 23.76 20.69 18.95
C ARG A 51 24.08 21.14 20.37
N GLU A 52 23.07 21.62 21.09
CA GLU A 52 23.20 22.13 22.46
C GLU A 52 23.09 21.04 23.54
N LEU A 53 22.76 19.79 23.17
CA LEU A 53 22.59 18.66 24.10
C LEU A 53 21.75 19.00 25.34
N LYS A 54 20.54 19.54 25.11
CA LYS A 54 19.57 19.79 26.19
C LYS A 54 19.27 18.48 26.93
N ALA A 55 19.03 18.57 28.24
CA ALA A 55 18.83 17.41 29.09
C ALA A 55 17.69 16.49 28.60
N ASP A 56 16.58 17.08 28.14
CA ASP A 56 15.42 16.35 27.63
C ASP A 56 15.72 15.64 26.30
N ASP A 57 16.41 16.32 25.37
CA ASP A 57 16.83 15.75 24.08
C ASP A 57 17.80 14.58 24.30
N VAL A 58 18.73 14.74 25.24
CA VAL A 58 19.70 13.70 25.62
C VAL A 58 18.99 12.48 26.21
N ALA A 59 18.03 12.69 27.12
CA ALA A 59 17.24 11.62 27.71
C ALA A 59 16.41 10.88 26.66
N GLN A 60 15.82 11.61 25.71
CA GLN A 60 15.08 11.03 24.59
C GLN A 60 15.98 10.13 23.72
N VAL A 61 17.12 10.64 23.26
CA VAL A 61 18.04 9.89 22.40
C VAL A 61 18.55 8.63 23.12
N ARG A 62 18.86 8.75 24.43
CA ARG A 62 19.26 7.60 25.25
C ARG A 62 18.13 6.60 25.43
N GLY A 63 16.89 7.04 25.60
CA GLY A 63 15.73 6.14 25.74
C GLY A 63 15.47 5.32 24.48
N GLU A 64 15.58 5.94 23.30
CA GLU A 64 15.48 5.23 22.02
C GLU A 64 16.66 4.26 21.83
N ALA A 65 17.87 4.67 22.24
CA ALA A 65 19.06 3.81 22.20
C ALA A 65 18.91 2.58 23.10
N ASP A 66 18.44 2.79 24.33
CA ASP A 66 18.17 1.74 25.30
C ASP A 66 17.07 0.78 24.79
N ALA A 67 15.99 1.30 24.20
CA ALA A 67 14.91 0.47 23.64
C ALA A 67 15.41 -0.47 22.54
N VAL A 68 16.27 0.04 21.63
CA VAL A 68 16.89 -0.76 20.56
C VAL A 68 17.86 -1.81 21.13
N ALA A 69 18.71 -1.41 22.08
CA ALA A 69 19.69 -2.31 22.70
C ALA A 69 19.02 -3.45 23.47
N LEU A 70 17.96 -3.14 24.23
CA LEU A 70 17.19 -4.13 24.97
C LEU A 70 16.45 -5.10 24.06
N LYS A 71 15.94 -4.62 22.91
CA LYS A 71 15.38 -5.49 21.88
C LYS A 71 16.44 -6.47 21.37
N LEU A 72 17.63 -5.99 20.99
CA LEU A 72 18.73 -6.85 20.55
C LEU A 72 19.15 -7.89 21.61
N ARG A 73 19.09 -7.52 22.90
CA ARG A 73 19.49 -8.38 24.01
C ARG A 73 18.48 -9.48 24.32
N TYR A 74 17.19 -9.12 24.39
CA TYR A 74 16.14 -9.96 24.96
C TYR A 74 15.16 -10.54 23.93
N HIS A 75 15.25 -10.15 22.66
CA HIS A 75 14.41 -10.63 21.59
C HIS A 75 15.10 -11.70 20.74
N ASN A 76 14.40 -12.81 20.51
CA ASN A 76 14.77 -13.86 19.59
C ASN A 76 13.85 -13.83 18.36
N ASP A 77 14.40 -13.47 17.21
CA ASP A 77 13.65 -13.33 15.95
C ASP A 77 13.00 -14.65 15.50
N ARG A 78 13.63 -15.81 15.77
CA ARG A 78 13.10 -17.12 15.34
C ARG A 78 11.84 -17.48 16.11
N ILE A 79 11.85 -17.30 17.43
CA ILE A 79 10.69 -17.56 18.30
C ILE A 79 9.56 -16.59 17.93
N HIS A 80 9.90 -15.31 17.73
CA HIS A 80 8.94 -14.30 17.34
C HIS A 80 8.29 -14.62 15.99
N ALA A 81 9.07 -14.93 14.95
CA ALA A 81 8.55 -15.27 13.63
C ALA A 81 7.65 -16.52 13.65
N ARG A 82 7.98 -17.53 14.46
CA ARG A 82 7.18 -18.75 14.60
C ARG A 82 5.83 -18.50 15.31
N ARG A 83 5.78 -17.57 16.25
CA ARG A 83 4.59 -17.31 17.08
C ARG A 83 3.78 -16.09 16.63
N ALA A 84 4.31 -15.26 15.75
CA ALA A 84 3.63 -14.07 15.26
C ALA A 84 2.32 -14.43 14.53
N PRO A 85 1.20 -13.76 14.86
CA PRO A 85 -0.08 -14.00 14.18
C PRO A 85 -0.04 -13.49 12.73
N LYS A 86 -0.89 -14.07 11.87
CA LYS A 86 -0.98 -13.72 10.44
C LYS A 86 -1.67 -12.38 10.19
N GLY A 87 -2.68 -12.03 11.00
CA GLY A 87 -3.45 -10.78 10.85
C GLY A 87 -2.61 -9.54 11.18
N GLN A 88 -2.73 -8.48 10.39
CA GLN A 88 -1.90 -7.27 10.52
C GLN A 88 -2.10 -6.54 11.87
N THR A 89 -3.35 -6.39 12.31
CA THR A 89 -3.69 -5.75 13.59
C THR A 89 -3.19 -6.59 14.77
N ALA A 90 -3.49 -7.88 14.75
CA ALA A 90 -3.00 -8.85 15.75
C ALA A 90 -1.47 -8.85 15.84
N ARG A 91 -0.79 -8.81 14.70
CA ARG A 91 0.67 -8.78 14.63
C ARG A 91 1.25 -7.49 15.19
N SER A 92 0.62 -6.35 14.90
CA SER A 92 1.05 -5.05 15.43
C SER A 92 0.91 -4.99 16.96
N ILE A 93 -0.16 -5.58 17.51
CA ILE A 93 -0.35 -5.71 18.97
C ILE A 93 0.71 -6.64 19.56
N PHE A 94 0.92 -7.79 18.93
CA PHE A 94 1.92 -8.77 19.35
C PHE A 94 3.32 -8.14 19.41
N GLU A 95 3.72 -7.42 18.37
CA GLU A 95 5.00 -6.71 18.28
C GLU A 95 5.11 -5.58 19.32
N ALA A 96 4.02 -4.83 19.57
CA ALA A 96 4.02 -3.75 20.55
C ALA A 96 4.14 -4.26 22.00
N VAL A 97 3.46 -5.35 22.33
CA VAL A 97 3.53 -5.99 23.65
C VAL A 97 4.89 -6.67 23.85
N GLU A 98 5.45 -7.30 22.81
CA GLU A 98 6.82 -7.85 22.84
C GLU A 98 7.89 -6.76 23.03
N GLN A 99 7.72 -5.60 22.40
CA GLN A 99 8.59 -4.44 22.64
C GLN A 99 8.52 -4.00 24.11
N ALA A 100 7.32 -3.94 24.70
CA ALA A 100 7.14 -3.62 26.12
C ALA A 100 7.82 -4.65 27.04
N ARG A 101 7.84 -5.94 26.67
CA ARG A 101 8.58 -6.98 27.40
C ARG A 101 10.09 -6.71 27.42
N CYS A 102 10.67 -6.44 26.27
CA CYS A 102 12.11 -6.19 26.14
C CYS A 102 12.52 -4.96 26.97
N GLU A 103 11.75 -3.88 26.85
CA GLU A 103 11.95 -2.63 27.60
C GLU A 103 11.82 -2.87 29.12
N ALA A 104 10.79 -3.60 29.56
CA ALA A 104 10.54 -3.86 30.98
C ALA A 104 11.65 -4.72 31.62
N LEU A 105 12.18 -5.72 30.91
CA LEU A 105 13.28 -6.54 31.41
C LEU A 105 14.54 -5.71 31.68
N GLY A 106 14.82 -4.75 30.81
CA GLY A 106 15.91 -3.78 30.99
C GLY A 106 15.66 -2.81 32.14
N ALA A 107 14.48 -2.18 32.14
CA ALA A 107 14.10 -1.18 33.14
C ALA A 107 14.15 -1.73 34.57
N ARG A 108 13.72 -2.98 34.79
CA ARG A 108 13.77 -3.64 36.10
C ARG A 108 15.19 -3.88 36.63
N ARG A 109 16.17 -3.97 35.74
CA ARG A 109 17.59 -4.24 36.09
C ARG A 109 18.40 -2.95 36.17
N MET A 110 18.06 -1.94 35.38
CA MET A 110 18.86 -0.72 35.20
C MET A 110 17.99 0.52 35.40
N ALA A 111 18.10 1.14 36.58
CA ALA A 111 17.30 2.33 36.92
C ALA A 111 17.52 3.52 35.96
N GLY A 112 18.75 3.70 35.46
CA GLY A 112 19.05 4.73 34.45
C GLY A 112 18.33 4.47 33.13
N CYS A 113 18.26 3.21 32.71
CA CYS A 113 17.53 2.79 31.52
C CYS A 113 16.03 3.00 31.69
N ALA A 114 15.48 2.68 32.87
CA ALA A 114 14.08 2.96 33.20
C ALA A 114 13.75 4.45 33.06
N ALA A 115 14.61 5.33 33.58
CA ALA A 115 14.44 6.79 33.47
C ALA A 115 14.49 7.27 32.00
N ASN A 116 15.46 6.79 31.21
CA ASN A 116 15.59 7.14 29.80
C ASN A 116 14.38 6.68 28.97
N LEU A 117 13.94 5.44 29.15
CA LEU A 117 12.76 4.88 28.48
C LEU A 117 11.49 5.67 28.82
N SER A 118 11.32 6.04 30.10
CA SER A 118 10.19 6.86 30.53
C SER A 118 10.20 8.26 29.91
N ALA A 119 11.38 8.90 29.81
CA ALA A 119 11.52 10.19 29.14
C ALA A 119 11.20 10.10 27.63
N ALA A 120 11.68 9.05 26.95
CA ALA A 120 11.38 8.82 25.53
C ALA A 120 9.89 8.55 25.29
N LEU A 121 9.23 7.76 26.15
CA LEU A 121 7.79 7.50 26.06
C LEU A 121 6.96 8.78 26.29
N GLU A 122 7.30 9.59 27.30
CA GLU A 122 6.61 10.86 27.59
C GLU A 122 6.64 11.78 26.36
N GLU A 123 7.80 12.00 25.76
CA GLU A 123 7.95 12.83 24.57
C GLU A 123 7.25 12.22 23.34
N ARG A 124 7.28 10.89 23.19
CA ARG A 124 6.59 10.18 22.10
C ARG A 124 5.08 10.41 22.14
N TYR A 125 4.45 10.30 23.31
CA TYR A 125 3.01 10.49 23.45
C TYR A 125 2.59 11.96 23.43
N ARG A 126 3.45 12.86 23.93
CA ARG A 126 3.26 14.31 23.76
C ARG A 126 3.22 14.70 22.29
N ARG A 127 4.18 14.23 21.47
CA ARG A 127 4.20 14.48 20.01
C ARG A 127 3.00 13.89 19.27
N LYS A 128 2.47 12.75 19.74
CA LYS A 128 1.25 12.14 19.18
C LYS A 128 -0.03 12.84 19.62
N GLY A 129 0.04 13.84 20.51
CA GLY A 129 -1.11 14.61 20.95
C GLY A 129 -2.08 13.86 21.87
N PHE A 130 -1.61 12.81 22.57
CA PHE A 130 -2.47 12.01 23.47
C PHE A 130 -3.11 12.85 24.59
N GLU A 131 -2.49 13.97 24.96
CA GLU A 131 -3.02 14.92 25.94
C GLU A 131 -4.32 15.61 25.48
N ARG A 132 -4.58 15.67 24.17
CA ARG A 132 -5.74 16.35 23.58
C ARG A 132 -6.87 15.40 23.20
N MET A 133 -6.66 14.09 23.32
CA MET A 133 -7.64 13.07 22.93
C MET A 133 -8.61 12.78 24.09
N SER A 134 -9.90 13.01 23.86
CA SER A 134 -10.96 12.81 24.86
C SER A 134 -11.87 11.62 24.58
N GLU A 135 -11.87 11.08 23.35
CA GLU A 135 -12.75 9.99 22.95
C GLU A 135 -12.00 8.68 22.68
N LYS A 136 -12.69 7.54 22.84
CA LYS A 136 -12.09 6.21 22.61
C LYS A 136 -11.77 5.98 21.13
N SER A 137 -12.57 6.52 20.22
CA SER A 137 -12.40 6.39 18.76
C SER A 137 -11.13 7.05 18.23
N ASP A 138 -10.62 8.07 18.91
CA ASP A 138 -9.45 8.84 18.47
C ASP A 138 -8.13 8.17 18.85
N VAL A 139 -8.19 7.15 19.71
CA VAL A 139 -7.03 6.54 20.35
C VAL A 139 -6.68 5.22 19.67
N ASN A 140 -5.40 5.07 19.31
CA ASN A 140 -4.87 3.81 18.82
C ASN A 140 -4.78 2.76 19.94
N LEU A 141 -5.63 1.73 19.89
CA LEU A 141 -5.68 0.62 20.84
C LEU A 141 -4.32 -0.08 21.03
N ILE A 142 -3.48 -0.16 20.00
CA ILE A 142 -2.16 -0.82 20.05
C ILE A 142 -1.26 -0.14 21.09
N GLU A 143 -1.26 1.20 21.13
CA GLU A 143 -0.42 1.96 22.07
C GLU A 143 -0.96 1.86 23.50
N VAL A 144 -2.28 1.78 23.68
CA VAL A 144 -2.90 1.54 24.99
C VAL A 144 -2.51 0.16 25.54
N LEU A 145 -2.61 -0.87 24.71
CA LEU A 145 -2.21 -2.24 25.08
C LEU A 145 -0.71 -2.31 25.43
N ARG A 146 0.15 -1.62 24.68
CA ARG A 146 1.59 -1.50 24.99
C ARG A 146 1.82 -0.86 26.36
N LEU A 147 1.13 0.23 26.67
CA LEU A 147 1.26 0.94 27.95
C LEU A 147 0.79 0.10 29.14
N LEU A 148 -0.32 -0.61 29.00
CA LEU A 148 -0.84 -1.50 30.04
C LEU A 148 0.04 -2.74 30.23
N ALA A 149 0.58 -3.30 29.16
CA ALA A 149 1.58 -4.37 29.25
C ALA A 149 2.83 -3.90 30.01
N ARG A 150 3.33 -2.69 29.69
CA ARG A 150 4.46 -2.08 30.40
C ARG A 150 4.15 -1.86 31.89
N GLU A 151 2.99 -1.30 32.22
CA GLU A 151 2.56 -1.06 33.61
C GLU A 151 2.50 -2.38 34.39
N SER A 152 1.92 -3.43 33.80
CA SER A 152 1.87 -4.75 34.44
C SER A 152 3.25 -5.39 34.64
N LEU A 153 4.17 -5.19 33.69
CA LEU A 153 5.52 -5.76 33.74
C LEU A 153 6.48 -5.02 34.68
N THR A 154 6.33 -3.70 34.80
CA THR A 154 7.26 -2.83 35.54
C THR A 154 6.70 -2.34 36.88
N GLY A 155 5.38 -2.28 37.03
CA GLY A 155 4.69 -1.65 38.15
C GLY A 155 4.68 -0.12 38.09
N GLU A 156 5.24 0.49 37.05
CA GLU A 156 5.25 1.95 36.88
C GLU A 156 4.00 2.44 36.16
N ALA A 157 3.43 3.54 36.66
CA ALA A 157 2.28 4.19 36.04
C ALA A 157 2.59 4.63 34.59
N PRO A 158 1.57 4.73 33.72
CA PRO A 158 1.73 5.28 32.38
C PRO A 158 2.30 6.71 32.39
N PRO A 159 2.98 7.14 31.31
CA PRO A 159 3.46 8.52 31.13
C PRO A 159 2.32 9.53 31.34
N LYS A 160 2.64 10.73 31.86
CA LYS A 160 1.63 11.74 32.20
C LYS A 160 0.81 12.13 30.97
N ALA A 161 1.48 12.30 29.83
CA ALA A 161 0.86 12.61 28.54
C ALA A 161 -0.16 11.55 28.05
N ALA A 162 -0.05 10.30 28.50
CA ALA A 162 -0.90 9.19 28.05
C ALA A 162 -1.86 8.66 29.14
N ARG A 163 -1.75 9.15 30.38
CA ARG A 163 -2.49 8.62 31.53
C ARG A 163 -4.00 8.71 31.35
N HIS A 164 -4.51 9.86 30.91
CA HIS A 164 -5.94 10.07 30.66
C HIS A 164 -6.49 9.04 29.66
N VAL A 165 -5.78 8.85 28.55
CA VAL A 165 -6.15 7.92 27.48
C VAL A 165 -6.17 6.47 27.97
N VAL A 166 -5.17 6.05 28.75
CA VAL A 166 -5.14 4.70 29.33
C VAL A 166 -6.32 4.50 30.29
N ASP A 167 -6.63 5.48 31.13
CA ASP A 167 -7.72 5.39 32.11
C ASP A 167 -9.11 5.31 31.45
N LEU A 168 -9.31 5.87 30.24
CA LEU A 168 -10.54 5.70 29.46
C LEU A 168 -10.77 4.23 29.03
N TRP A 169 -9.69 3.54 28.65
CA TRP A 169 -9.73 2.17 28.13
C TRP A 169 -9.63 1.10 29.22
N ARG A 170 -9.02 1.43 30.36
CA ARG A 170 -8.75 0.51 31.47
C ARG A 170 -9.98 -0.28 31.94
N PRO A 171 -11.18 0.30 32.17
CA PRO A 171 -12.34 -0.48 32.61
C PRO A 171 -12.78 -1.56 31.61
N TRP A 172 -12.63 -1.29 30.30
CA TRP A 172 -13.01 -2.25 29.26
C TRP A 172 -11.96 -3.35 29.10
N LEU A 173 -10.68 -2.99 29.17
CA LEU A 173 -9.56 -3.93 29.05
C LEU A 173 -9.43 -4.82 30.29
N ASP A 174 -9.61 -4.30 31.50
CA ASP A 174 -9.56 -5.10 32.73
C ASP A 174 -10.69 -6.15 32.76
N ALA A 175 -11.87 -5.80 32.26
CA ALA A 175 -13.02 -6.71 32.20
C ALA A 175 -12.80 -7.90 31.24
N ARG A 176 -12.06 -7.70 30.14
CA ARG A 176 -11.84 -8.73 29.10
C ARG A 176 -10.50 -9.46 29.23
N ALA A 177 -9.45 -8.74 29.60
CA ALA A 177 -8.05 -9.17 29.44
C ALA A 177 -7.19 -8.93 30.71
N GLY A 178 -7.76 -8.49 31.84
CA GLY A 178 -6.99 -8.18 33.05
C GLY A 178 -6.18 -9.35 33.60
N LYS A 179 -6.68 -10.59 33.43
CA LYS A 179 -5.95 -11.81 33.81
C LYS A 179 -4.74 -12.07 32.93
N ASP A 180 -4.83 -11.79 31.63
CA ASP A 180 -3.76 -12.04 30.68
C ASP A 180 -2.58 -11.10 30.90
N PHE A 181 -2.82 -9.83 31.26
CA PHE A 181 -1.74 -8.91 31.65
C PHE A 181 -0.95 -9.45 32.86
N SER A 182 -1.64 -10.01 33.85
CA SER A 182 -0.99 -10.65 35.00
C SER A 182 -0.19 -11.90 34.61
N GLU A 183 -0.68 -12.68 33.64
CA GLU A 183 0.03 -13.83 33.09
C GLU A 183 1.25 -13.42 32.24
N LEU A 184 1.16 -12.30 31.50
CA LEU A 184 2.28 -11.70 30.77
C LEU A 184 3.40 -11.30 31.73
N ALA A 185 3.05 -10.69 32.87
CA ALA A 185 4.04 -10.32 33.89
C ALA A 185 4.81 -11.52 34.46
N ARG A 186 4.13 -12.67 34.64
CA ARG A 186 4.75 -13.92 35.13
C ARG A 186 5.66 -14.60 34.10
N SER A 187 5.33 -14.47 32.82
CA SER A 187 6.04 -15.11 31.71
C SER A 187 7.14 -14.24 31.09
N ALA A 188 7.38 -13.02 31.59
CA ALA A 188 8.28 -12.03 30.99
C ALA A 188 9.71 -12.53 30.66
N HIS A 189 10.24 -13.49 31.43
CA HIS A 189 11.58 -14.04 31.27
C HIS A 189 11.69 -15.13 30.20
N ASP A 190 10.57 -15.71 29.74
CA ASP A 190 10.53 -16.72 28.68
C ASP A 190 9.72 -16.18 27.50
N GLN A 191 10.40 -15.90 26.39
CA GLN A 191 9.78 -15.31 25.21
C GLN A 191 8.73 -16.22 24.56
N ASP A 192 8.90 -17.55 24.56
CA ASP A 192 7.92 -18.45 23.94
C ASP A 192 6.67 -18.58 24.84
N ALA A 193 6.85 -18.63 26.16
CA ALA A 193 5.73 -18.56 27.10
C ALA A 193 4.98 -17.23 27.02
N TYR A 194 5.71 -16.12 26.98
CA TYR A 194 5.14 -14.78 26.84
C TYR A 194 4.38 -14.64 25.52
N ALA A 195 4.94 -15.15 24.42
CA ALA A 195 4.29 -15.14 23.11
C ALA A 195 2.96 -15.92 23.10
N ARG A 196 2.88 -17.06 23.80
CA ARG A 196 1.61 -17.80 23.95
C ARG A 196 0.55 -16.97 24.68
N VAL A 197 0.93 -16.32 25.78
CA VAL A 197 0.00 -15.47 26.54
C VAL A 197 -0.39 -14.22 25.72
N ALA A 198 0.54 -13.64 24.96
CA ALA A 198 0.25 -12.51 24.09
C ALA A 198 -0.72 -12.88 22.96
N ARG A 199 -0.64 -14.10 22.40
CA ARG A 199 -1.65 -14.60 21.46
C ARG A 199 -3.01 -14.77 22.13
N LYS A 200 -3.05 -15.35 23.33
CA LYS A 200 -4.28 -15.50 24.11
C LYS A 200 -4.92 -14.14 24.41
N LEU A 201 -4.14 -13.15 24.82
CA LEU A 201 -4.58 -11.77 25.00
C LEU A 201 -5.27 -11.22 23.72
N ILE A 202 -4.69 -11.47 22.55
CA ILE A 202 -5.28 -11.02 21.27
C ILE A 202 -6.58 -11.77 20.98
N THR A 203 -6.66 -13.08 21.28
CA THR A 203 -7.89 -13.87 21.16
C THR A 203 -9.00 -13.32 22.06
N ASP A 204 -8.69 -13.07 23.34
CA ASP A 204 -9.66 -12.68 24.36
C ASP A 204 -10.20 -11.24 24.13
N LEU A 205 -9.44 -10.43 23.39
CA LEU A 205 -9.88 -9.12 22.91
C LEU A 205 -10.79 -9.17 21.67
N ASP A 206 -11.07 -10.37 21.14
CA ASP A 206 -11.89 -10.62 19.93
C ASP A 206 -11.37 -9.86 18.70
N LEU A 207 -10.04 -9.67 18.64
CA LEU A 207 -9.37 -9.00 17.55
C LEU A 207 -8.96 -10.06 16.52
N ASP A 208 -9.94 -10.41 15.67
CA ASP A 208 -9.84 -11.27 14.47
C ASP A 208 -8.46 -11.90 14.28
N LEU A 209 -8.21 -12.97 15.04
CA LEU A 209 -7.09 -13.86 14.77
C LEU A 209 -7.49 -14.66 13.56
N GLY A 210 -7.06 -14.20 12.38
CA GLY A 210 -7.11 -15.00 11.17
C GLY A 210 -6.68 -16.43 11.50
N ASP A 211 -7.64 -17.34 11.40
CA ASP A 211 -7.57 -18.69 11.92
C ASP A 211 -6.35 -19.44 11.36
N ASP A 212 -5.68 -20.16 12.24
CA ASP A 212 -4.97 -21.40 11.96
C ASP A 212 -4.44 -21.92 13.29
N SER A 213 -5.36 -22.56 14.01
CA SER A 213 -5.01 -23.64 14.92
C SER A 213 -4.70 -24.90 14.10
N SER A 214 -3.43 -25.10 13.78
CA SER A 214 -2.92 -26.45 13.50
C SER A 214 -1.51 -26.56 14.07
N ASP A 215 -1.43 -26.98 15.33
CA ASP A 215 -0.28 -27.72 15.82
C ASP A 215 -0.18 -29.01 15.00
N GLN A 216 0.97 -29.22 14.35
CA GLN A 216 1.60 -30.53 14.29
C GLN A 216 3.08 -30.37 14.02
N ASP A 217 3.85 -31.00 14.90
CA ASP A 217 5.28 -31.28 14.79
C ASP A 217 5.67 -31.72 13.38
N ASP A 218 6.76 -31.18 12.87
CA ASP A 218 7.79 -32.07 12.36
C ASP A 218 9.19 -31.48 12.52
N SER A 219 10.04 -32.35 13.02
CA SER A 219 11.40 -32.17 13.50
C SER A 219 12.42 -32.00 12.39
N ASP A 220 13.48 -31.26 12.71
CA ASP A 220 14.88 -31.40 12.29
C ASP A 220 15.20 -32.21 11.03
N GLN A 221 15.73 -31.52 10.02
CA GLN A 221 17.00 -31.88 9.36
C GLN A 221 17.45 -30.77 8.41
N ALA A 222 18.48 -30.02 8.82
CA ALA A 222 19.32 -29.23 7.94
C ALA A 222 20.77 -29.72 8.11
N GLU A 223 21.16 -30.73 7.33
CA GLU A 223 22.57 -31.00 7.07
C GLU A 223 23.05 -30.09 5.93
N GLY A 224 24.27 -29.59 6.13
CA GLY A 224 24.88 -28.56 5.31
C GLY A 224 25.39 -29.02 3.96
N GLN A 225 25.73 -28.03 3.15
CA GLN A 225 26.77 -28.16 2.14
C GLN A 225 27.50 -26.83 2.02
N ASP A 226 28.72 -26.83 2.54
CA ASP A 226 29.82 -26.01 2.05
C ASP A 226 30.03 -26.30 0.57
N ASP A 227 30.27 -25.26 -0.23
CA ASP A 227 31.19 -25.38 -1.36
C ASP A 227 32.00 -24.09 -1.50
N GLN A 228 33.32 -24.25 -1.42
CA GLN A 228 34.34 -23.22 -1.59
C GLN A 228 35.00 -23.38 -2.97
N GLY A 229 35.33 -22.24 -3.59
CA GLY A 229 36.38 -22.12 -4.62
C GLY A 229 35.85 -22.17 -6.06
N GLN A 230 36.30 -21.36 -7.01
CA GLN A 230 37.57 -20.64 -7.09
C GLN A 230 37.50 -19.51 -8.14
N SER A 231 38.18 -18.41 -7.82
CA SER A 231 38.95 -17.49 -8.68
C SER A 231 38.50 -17.15 -10.12
N ASP A 232 38.35 -15.85 -10.40
CA ASP A 232 39.46 -15.14 -11.05
C ASP A 232 39.47 -13.64 -10.72
N GLN A 233 40.57 -13.21 -10.11
CA GLN A 233 41.00 -11.82 -10.05
C GLN A 233 41.85 -11.55 -11.29
N ASN A 234 41.64 -10.41 -11.95
CA ASN A 234 42.81 -9.64 -12.36
C ASN A 234 42.51 -8.14 -12.21
N ALA A 235 43.39 -7.49 -11.45
CA ALA A 235 43.43 -6.09 -11.16
C ALA A 235 44.50 -5.42 -12.03
N GLU A 236 44.33 -4.14 -12.34
CA GLU A 236 45.35 -3.07 -12.34
C GLU A 236 44.62 -1.78 -12.76
N ALA A 237 44.41 -0.75 -11.94
CA ALA A 237 45.30 0.09 -11.12
C ALA A 237 46.00 1.22 -11.90
N GLY A 238 45.81 2.46 -11.40
CA GLY A 238 46.52 3.69 -11.77
C GLY A 238 45.55 4.81 -12.20
N GLN A 239 45.51 6.01 -11.61
CA GLN A 239 46.43 6.68 -10.71
C GLN A 239 45.74 7.90 -10.05
N ARG A 240 46.25 8.29 -8.88
CA ARG A 240 45.81 9.40 -8.01
C ARG A 240 46.34 10.77 -8.48
N GLY A 241 45.68 11.84 -8.01
CA GLY A 241 46.24 13.17 -7.75
C GLY A 241 45.12 14.11 -7.25
N THR A 242 44.83 14.17 -5.94
CA THR A 242 45.27 15.14 -4.92
C THR A 242 44.87 16.61 -5.15
N ALA A 243 44.30 17.16 -4.07
CA ALA A 243 43.69 18.47 -3.88
C ALA A 243 44.62 19.66 -4.06
N GLU A 244 44.04 20.84 -4.35
CA GLU A 244 44.30 22.06 -3.57
C GLU A 244 43.19 23.11 -3.76
N ALA A 245 43.17 24.06 -2.81
CA ALA A 245 42.04 24.83 -2.35
C ALA A 245 42.05 26.30 -2.82
N SER A 246 40.95 26.99 -2.46
CA SER A 246 40.81 28.43 -2.19
C SER A 246 40.55 29.36 -3.39
N THR A 247 39.39 30.03 -3.40
CA THR A 247 39.26 31.39 -2.83
C THR A 247 37.81 31.90 -2.87
N THR A 248 37.45 32.56 -1.77
CA THR A 248 36.25 33.35 -1.45
C THR A 248 36.15 34.64 -2.30
N THR A 249 34.94 35.18 -2.48
CA THR A 249 34.49 36.60 -2.33
C THR A 249 33.05 36.68 -2.89
N ASP A 250 31.96 36.79 -2.11
CA ASP A 250 31.38 37.91 -1.33
C ASP A 250 30.32 38.74 -2.09
N GLY A 251 29.21 39.09 -1.42
CA GLY A 251 28.36 40.26 -1.75
C GLY A 251 26.86 40.08 -2.11
N LEU A 252 25.99 39.86 -1.10
CA LEU A 252 24.70 40.56 -0.71
C LEU A 252 23.67 41.07 -1.77
N PRO A 253 22.41 41.46 -1.40
CA PRO A 253 21.67 41.44 -0.11
C PRO A 253 20.27 40.74 -0.19
N GLN A 254 19.68 40.17 0.87
CA GLN A 254 18.83 40.79 1.93
C GLN A 254 17.78 41.83 1.46
N ASP A 255 16.51 41.40 1.45
CA ASP A 255 15.27 42.18 1.66
C ASP A 255 14.12 41.16 1.69
N ALA A 256 12.99 41.29 2.38
CA ALA A 256 12.53 42.05 3.53
C ALA A 256 11.18 41.38 3.84
N LYS A 257 10.90 41.06 5.12
CA LYS A 257 9.54 40.72 5.54
C LYS A 257 8.77 42.04 5.75
N PRO A 258 7.56 42.19 5.20
CA PRO A 258 6.47 42.87 5.88
C PRO A 258 5.59 41.77 6.53
N GLY A 259 5.24 41.81 7.81
CA GLY A 259 4.75 42.96 8.55
C GLY A 259 3.23 42.81 8.61
N GLU A 260 2.74 42.06 9.60
CA GLU A 260 1.34 41.97 9.99
C GLU A 260 0.91 43.31 10.60
N GLU A 261 -0.09 43.98 10.02
CA GLU A 261 -0.96 44.95 10.70
C GLU A 261 -2.33 45.05 9.99
N GLY A 262 -3.39 45.22 10.78
CA GLY A 262 -4.75 45.62 10.36
C GLY A 262 -5.81 44.55 10.60
N GLU A 263 -6.35 44.41 11.81
CA GLU A 263 -7.45 45.20 12.43
C GLU A 263 -8.86 44.64 12.18
N ASP A 264 -9.56 44.61 13.31
CA ASP A 264 -10.95 44.31 13.58
C ASP A 264 -11.91 45.26 12.85
N GLY A 265 -13.12 44.77 12.56
CA GLY A 265 -14.14 45.54 11.84
C GLY A 265 -15.34 44.68 11.49
N GLY A 266 -16.22 44.49 12.48
CA GLY A 266 -17.52 43.85 12.28
C GLY A 266 -18.45 44.67 11.40
N GLU A 267 -19.30 43.98 10.65
CA GLU A 267 -20.59 44.49 10.20
C GLU A 267 -21.62 43.35 10.21
N GLU A 268 -22.64 43.57 11.03
CA GLU A 268 -23.91 42.86 11.07
C GLU A 268 -24.65 43.06 9.75
N VAL A 269 -25.21 42.00 9.17
CA VAL A 269 -26.38 42.13 8.29
C VAL A 269 -27.41 41.10 8.72
N ASP A 270 -28.46 41.67 9.30
CA ASP A 270 -29.72 41.09 9.72
C ASP A 270 -30.51 40.51 8.54
N GLY A 271 -31.30 39.48 8.81
CA GLY A 271 -32.05 38.72 7.81
C GLY A 271 -32.96 37.69 8.47
N GLU A 272 -33.92 38.18 9.24
CA GLU A 272 -35.05 37.45 9.83
C GLU A 272 -35.65 36.36 8.93
N LEU A 273 -35.76 35.13 9.44
CA LEU A 273 -36.91 34.24 9.17
C LEU A 273 -37.23 33.41 10.42
N SER A 274 -38.50 33.50 10.81
CA SER A 274 -39.16 33.05 12.05
C SER A 274 -39.15 31.52 12.30
N PRO A 275 -39.35 31.05 13.56
CA PRO A 275 -39.10 29.68 13.99
C PRO A 275 -40.31 28.75 13.75
N GLY A 276 -40.05 27.61 13.11
CA GLY A 276 -41.00 26.50 12.96
C GLY A 276 -40.71 25.39 13.97
N SER A 277 -41.61 25.23 14.92
CA SER A 277 -41.66 24.24 15.98
C SER A 277 -41.69 22.79 15.47
N GLY A 278 -40.93 21.89 16.11
CA GLY A 278 -41.02 20.45 15.85
C GLY A 278 -40.05 19.63 16.69
N ASP A 279 -40.41 19.42 17.96
CA ASP A 279 -39.92 18.44 18.95
C ASP A 279 -38.75 17.51 18.57
N GLU A 280 -37.54 17.87 19.03
CA GLU A 280 -36.44 16.92 19.19
C GLU A 280 -36.55 16.22 20.55
N GLN A 281 -36.75 14.90 20.53
CA GLN A 281 -36.50 14.04 21.70
C GLN A 281 -35.14 13.33 21.53
N PRO A 282 -34.34 13.24 22.61
CA PRO A 282 -32.98 12.70 22.55
C PRO A 282 -32.99 11.16 22.46
N GLY A 283 -32.50 10.63 21.34
CA GLY A 283 -32.38 9.19 21.11
C GLY A 283 -31.22 8.55 21.87
N GLN A 284 -31.52 7.57 22.71
CA GLN A 284 -30.53 6.71 23.39
C GLN A 284 -29.88 5.71 22.41
N PRO A 285 -28.64 5.25 22.67
CA PRO A 285 -27.88 4.41 21.77
C PRO A 285 -28.09 2.91 22.02
N GLY A 286 -28.40 2.15 20.96
CA GLY A 286 -28.19 0.69 20.93
C GLY A 286 -29.37 -0.16 20.44
N ALA A 287 -29.39 -0.48 19.14
CA ALA A 287 -29.70 -1.81 18.57
C ALA A 287 -29.64 -1.73 17.03
N PRO A 288 -29.09 -2.73 16.32
CA PRO A 288 -29.16 -2.79 14.86
C PRO A 288 -30.62 -2.98 14.43
N GLN A 289 -31.18 -1.94 13.79
CA GLN A 289 -32.55 -1.93 13.28
C GLN A 289 -32.68 -2.98 12.17
N ARG A 290 -33.23 -4.15 12.51
CA ARG A 290 -33.60 -5.20 11.54
C ARG A 290 -34.79 -4.68 10.72
N TRP A 291 -34.57 -4.36 9.44
CA TRP A 291 -35.66 -3.90 8.57
C TRP A 291 -36.66 -5.03 8.30
N PRO A 292 -37.98 -4.78 8.44
CA PRO A 292 -38.98 -5.76 8.09
C PRO A 292 -38.98 -5.95 6.58
N ASN A 293 -38.93 -7.22 6.18
CA ASN A 293 -39.13 -7.69 4.81
C ASN A 293 -40.50 -7.17 4.31
N ARG A 294 -40.52 -6.01 3.62
CA ARG A 294 -41.70 -5.51 2.92
C ARG A 294 -41.72 -6.13 1.53
N GLY A 295 -42.84 -6.79 1.24
CA GLY A 295 -43.05 -7.69 0.13
C GLY A 295 -42.76 -7.11 -1.26
N LEU A 296 -42.59 -8.06 -2.18
CA LEU A 296 -42.40 -7.87 -3.61
C LEU A 296 -43.42 -6.88 -4.19
N GLY A 297 -42.98 -5.63 -4.35
CA GLY A 297 -43.53 -4.65 -5.27
C GLY A 297 -42.37 -4.20 -6.15
N ASP A 298 -42.56 -4.23 -7.46
CA ASP A 298 -41.58 -3.98 -8.52
C ASP A 298 -41.12 -2.51 -8.56
N ASN A 299 -40.53 -2.01 -7.48
CA ASN A 299 -39.84 -0.73 -7.42
C ASN A 299 -38.39 -0.93 -7.90
N ARG A 300 -38.22 -1.16 -9.20
CA ARG A 300 -36.91 -1.00 -9.83
C ARG A 300 -36.59 0.48 -9.81
N GLU A 301 -35.78 0.90 -8.85
CA GLU A 301 -35.15 2.21 -8.89
C GLU A 301 -34.54 2.47 -10.28
N PRO A 302 -34.63 3.70 -10.82
CA PRO A 302 -34.26 3.97 -12.20
C PRO A 302 -32.80 3.62 -12.49
N ALA A 303 -32.56 2.97 -13.63
CA ALA A 303 -31.23 2.59 -14.11
C ALA A 303 -30.33 3.82 -14.30
N TYR A 304 -29.01 3.60 -14.24
CA TYR A 304 -28.03 4.66 -14.46
C TYR A 304 -28.20 5.29 -15.85
N LYS A 305 -28.09 6.61 -15.93
CA LYS A 305 -28.09 7.38 -17.18
C LYS A 305 -27.22 8.62 -17.06
N ALA A 306 -26.61 9.03 -18.17
CA ALA A 306 -25.99 10.34 -18.30
C ALA A 306 -27.01 11.36 -18.80
N PHE A 307 -26.99 12.58 -18.25
CA PHE A 307 -27.87 13.66 -18.72
C PHE A 307 -27.45 14.14 -20.12
N ALA A 308 -26.16 14.40 -20.29
CA ALA A 308 -25.56 14.79 -21.56
C ALA A 308 -24.14 14.22 -21.64
N SER A 309 -23.83 13.51 -22.72
CA SER A 309 -22.50 12.96 -23.01
C SER A 309 -21.72 13.76 -24.07
N GLU A 310 -22.35 14.77 -24.67
CA GLU A 310 -21.76 15.60 -25.73
C GLU A 310 -20.58 16.46 -25.26
N TYR A 311 -20.45 16.66 -23.95
CA TYR A 311 -19.38 17.46 -23.33
C TYR A 311 -18.23 16.61 -22.81
N ASP A 312 -18.36 15.28 -22.88
CA ASP A 312 -17.31 14.35 -22.46
C ASP A 312 -16.15 14.38 -23.46
N GLU A 313 -14.92 14.31 -22.95
CA GLU A 313 -13.73 14.36 -23.79
C GLU A 313 -12.78 13.18 -23.52
N ILE A 314 -12.16 12.70 -24.60
CA ILE A 314 -11.02 11.78 -24.55
C ILE A 314 -9.83 12.55 -25.12
N VAL A 315 -8.83 12.81 -24.29
CA VAL A 315 -7.70 13.69 -24.65
C VAL A 315 -6.38 12.95 -24.40
N PRO A 316 -5.42 12.98 -25.33
CA PRO A 316 -4.10 12.43 -25.07
C PRO A 316 -3.30 13.36 -24.13
N ALA A 317 -2.41 12.78 -23.34
CA ALA A 317 -1.72 13.50 -22.27
C ALA A 317 -0.81 14.65 -22.76
N ASP A 318 -0.32 14.60 -24.00
CA ASP A 318 0.51 15.62 -24.62
C ASP A 318 -0.26 16.88 -25.06
N GLU A 319 -1.59 16.80 -25.20
CA GLU A 319 -2.43 17.96 -25.50
C GLU A 319 -2.83 18.74 -24.23
N LEU A 320 -2.70 18.12 -23.05
CA LEU A 320 -3.10 18.74 -21.78
C LEU A 320 -2.02 19.65 -21.20
N CYS A 321 -0.76 19.52 -21.59
CA CYS A 321 0.38 20.17 -20.94
C CYS A 321 1.52 20.43 -21.93
N ASP A 322 2.20 21.57 -21.77
CA ASP A 322 3.29 21.98 -22.65
C ASP A 322 4.49 21.01 -22.54
N ALA A 323 5.23 20.86 -23.64
CA ALA A 323 6.32 19.90 -23.71
C ALA A 323 7.44 20.14 -22.67
N GLU A 324 7.68 21.41 -22.30
CA GLU A 324 8.66 21.78 -21.27
C GLU A 324 8.17 21.44 -19.86
N GLU A 325 6.91 21.73 -19.56
CA GLU A 325 6.29 21.39 -18.28
C GLU A 325 6.23 19.87 -18.10
N LEU A 326 5.82 19.12 -19.14
CA LEU A 326 5.87 17.65 -19.15
C LEU A 326 7.27 17.10 -18.91
N ALA A 327 8.31 17.74 -19.47
CA ALA A 327 9.69 17.32 -19.23
C ALA A 327 10.10 17.53 -17.77
N ARG A 328 9.72 18.67 -17.16
CA ARG A 328 9.97 18.96 -15.75
C ARG A 328 9.24 17.98 -14.83
N LEU A 329 7.95 17.74 -15.07
CA LEU A 329 7.16 16.78 -14.29
C LEU A 329 7.72 15.36 -14.42
N ARG A 330 8.22 15.00 -15.62
CA ARG A 330 8.90 13.71 -15.80
C ARG A 330 10.18 13.61 -14.97
N MET A 331 10.99 14.67 -14.91
CA MET A 331 12.20 14.67 -14.07
C MET A 331 11.88 14.45 -12.59
N LEU A 332 10.79 15.05 -12.10
CA LEU A 332 10.32 14.83 -10.72
C LEU A 332 9.96 13.36 -10.48
N LEU A 333 9.23 12.74 -11.42
CA LEU A 333 8.88 11.32 -11.34
C LEU A 333 10.14 10.42 -11.40
N ASP A 334 11.12 10.75 -12.25
CA ASP A 334 12.39 10.01 -12.35
C ASP A 334 13.20 10.08 -11.05
N GLN A 335 13.22 11.23 -10.38
CA GLN A 335 13.92 11.40 -9.10
C GLN A 335 13.33 10.46 -8.04
N GLN A 336 12.01 10.34 -7.99
CA GLN A 336 11.32 9.43 -7.07
C GLN A 336 11.52 7.95 -7.44
N LEU A 337 11.64 7.62 -8.73
CA LEU A 337 11.90 6.26 -9.19
C LEU A 337 13.34 5.77 -8.91
N THR A 338 14.28 6.67 -8.64
CA THR A 338 15.71 6.32 -8.50
C THR A 338 15.95 5.37 -7.33
N SER A 339 15.24 5.53 -6.21
CA SER A 339 15.34 4.64 -5.04
C SER A 339 14.79 3.22 -5.33
N LEU A 340 13.86 3.09 -6.29
CA LEU A 340 13.17 1.84 -6.59
C LEU A 340 13.81 1.02 -7.72
N GLN A 341 14.81 1.56 -8.44
CA GLN A 341 15.42 0.91 -9.61
C GLN A 341 15.95 -0.50 -9.33
N GLY A 342 16.57 -0.71 -8.17
CA GLY A 342 17.11 -2.02 -7.77
C GLY A 342 16.02 -3.08 -7.59
N VAL A 343 14.84 -2.68 -7.11
CA VAL A 343 13.68 -3.58 -6.93
C VAL A 343 13.12 -3.95 -8.31
N ILE A 344 12.91 -2.96 -9.18
CA ILE A 344 12.35 -3.14 -10.54
C ILE A 344 13.11 -4.21 -11.33
N GLY A 345 14.45 -4.19 -11.31
CA GLY A 345 15.26 -5.17 -12.04
C GLY A 345 15.05 -6.60 -11.55
N LYS A 346 15.02 -6.81 -10.23
CA LYS A 346 14.77 -8.13 -9.63
C LYS A 346 13.37 -8.64 -9.95
N LEU A 347 12.38 -7.74 -9.93
CA LEU A 347 10.98 -8.06 -10.23
C LEU A 347 10.77 -8.46 -11.68
N ALA A 348 11.30 -7.66 -12.61
CA ALA A 348 11.25 -7.98 -14.04
C ALA A 348 11.88 -9.34 -14.31
N ASN A 349 13.03 -9.63 -13.70
CA ASN A 349 13.69 -10.93 -13.84
C ASN A 349 12.91 -12.08 -13.20
N ARG A 350 12.17 -11.86 -12.11
CA ARG A 350 11.33 -12.89 -11.45
C ARG A 350 10.09 -13.18 -12.29
N LEU A 351 9.40 -12.14 -12.75
CA LEU A 351 8.25 -12.27 -13.65
C LEU A 351 8.68 -12.92 -14.96
N GLN A 352 9.72 -12.42 -15.62
CA GLN A 352 10.26 -13.00 -16.85
C GLN A 352 10.64 -14.47 -16.65
N ARG A 353 11.30 -14.85 -15.54
CA ARG A 353 11.61 -16.26 -15.26
C ARG A 353 10.38 -17.13 -15.07
N ARG A 354 9.37 -16.67 -14.31
CA ARG A 354 8.10 -17.41 -14.16
C ARG A 354 7.38 -17.58 -15.50
N LEU A 355 7.34 -16.52 -16.30
CA LEU A 355 6.73 -16.54 -17.63
C LEU A 355 7.50 -17.48 -18.58
N LEU A 356 8.84 -17.42 -18.60
CA LEU A 356 9.68 -18.31 -19.39
C LEU A 356 9.54 -19.78 -18.94
N ALA A 357 9.38 -20.04 -17.63
CA ALA A 357 9.14 -21.38 -17.12
C ALA A 357 7.81 -21.98 -17.63
N LYS A 358 6.79 -21.14 -17.83
CA LYS A 358 5.54 -21.51 -18.51
C LYS A 358 5.66 -21.60 -20.04
N GLN A 359 6.68 -20.99 -20.63
CA GLN A 359 7.01 -21.14 -22.06
C GLN A 359 7.77 -22.44 -22.36
N SER A 360 7.69 -23.48 -21.50
CA SER A 360 8.22 -24.79 -21.87
C SER A 360 7.60 -25.18 -23.21
N ARG A 361 8.47 -25.34 -24.22
CA ARG A 361 8.08 -25.56 -25.60
C ARG A 361 7.24 -26.83 -25.65
N ALA A 362 5.93 -26.67 -25.77
CA ALA A 362 5.02 -27.78 -25.95
C ALA A 362 5.05 -28.17 -27.42
N TRP A 363 5.47 -29.39 -27.68
CA TRP A 363 5.42 -30.00 -29.01
C TRP A 363 4.12 -30.78 -29.12
N GLU A 364 3.32 -30.47 -30.13
CA GLU A 364 2.21 -31.34 -30.55
C GLU A 364 2.79 -32.39 -31.48
N PHE A 365 2.56 -33.68 -31.17
CA PHE A 365 3.10 -34.83 -31.89
C PHE A 365 1.99 -35.55 -32.66
N ASP A 366 2.40 -36.40 -33.61
CA ASP A 366 1.51 -37.27 -34.38
C ASP A 366 0.49 -36.47 -35.21
N LEU A 367 0.95 -35.35 -35.78
CA LEU A 367 0.22 -34.54 -36.74
C LEU A 367 0.40 -35.10 -38.16
N ASP A 368 -0.58 -34.87 -39.04
CA ASP A 368 -0.50 -35.27 -40.45
C ASP A 368 0.43 -34.37 -41.28
N GLU A 369 0.77 -33.18 -40.77
CA GLU A 369 1.67 -32.21 -41.37
C GLU A 369 2.50 -31.45 -40.32
N GLY A 370 3.69 -30.98 -40.69
CA GLY A 370 4.55 -30.17 -39.81
C GLY A 370 6.04 -30.49 -39.96
N MET A 371 6.80 -30.31 -38.88
CA MET A 371 8.22 -30.67 -38.83
C MET A 371 8.36 -32.16 -38.53
N LEU A 372 9.21 -32.90 -39.25
CA LEU A 372 9.39 -34.34 -38.99
C LEU A 372 9.98 -34.60 -37.59
N ASP A 373 9.36 -35.50 -36.83
CA ASP A 373 9.93 -35.96 -35.56
C ASP A 373 11.03 -37.01 -35.80
N ALA A 374 12.28 -36.55 -35.82
CA ALA A 374 13.46 -37.39 -36.06
C ALA A 374 13.54 -38.61 -35.11
N GLY A 375 13.05 -38.49 -33.87
CA GLY A 375 13.07 -39.58 -32.89
C GLY A 375 12.11 -40.73 -33.20
N LYS A 376 11.09 -40.50 -34.04
CA LYS A 376 10.10 -41.50 -34.46
C LYS A 376 10.31 -42.01 -35.89
N LEU A 377 11.41 -41.61 -36.57
CA LEU A 377 11.71 -42.06 -37.94
C LEU A 377 11.83 -43.58 -38.08
N THR A 378 12.27 -44.28 -37.04
CA THR A 378 12.32 -45.76 -37.00
C THR A 378 10.94 -46.39 -37.22
N ARG A 379 9.86 -45.72 -36.84
CA ARG A 379 8.47 -46.19 -37.06
C ARG A 379 8.10 -46.30 -38.54
N ILE A 380 8.69 -45.45 -39.39
CA ILE A 380 8.51 -45.51 -40.85
C ILE A 380 9.00 -46.85 -41.39
N VAL A 381 10.08 -47.38 -40.83
CA VAL A 381 10.67 -48.66 -41.24
C VAL A 381 9.94 -49.84 -40.60
N VAL A 382 9.58 -49.74 -39.32
CA VAL A 382 9.02 -50.86 -38.55
C VAL A 382 7.51 -51.03 -38.77
N ASN A 383 6.76 -49.95 -39.03
CA ASN A 383 5.31 -50.02 -39.22
C ASN A 383 4.80 -48.96 -40.21
N PRO A 384 4.91 -49.22 -41.53
CA PRO A 384 4.64 -48.24 -42.59
C PRO A 384 3.15 -47.90 -42.79
N GLU A 385 2.22 -48.64 -42.16
CA GLU A 385 0.78 -48.36 -42.26
C GLU A 385 0.31 -47.23 -41.32
N GLN A 386 1.18 -46.73 -40.44
CA GLN A 386 0.87 -45.61 -39.55
C GLN A 386 1.39 -44.29 -40.15
N PRO A 387 0.58 -43.20 -40.12
CA PRO A 387 0.95 -41.92 -40.73
C PRO A 387 2.22 -41.33 -40.10
N LEU A 388 2.92 -40.51 -40.87
CA LEU A 388 4.17 -39.84 -40.49
C LEU A 388 3.98 -39.03 -39.20
N SER A 389 4.84 -39.28 -38.20
CA SER A 389 4.83 -38.53 -36.95
C SER A 389 5.44 -37.14 -37.15
N TYR A 390 4.67 -36.21 -37.69
CA TYR A 390 5.05 -34.80 -37.67
C TYR A 390 4.83 -34.23 -36.27
N LYS A 391 5.61 -33.21 -35.96
CA LYS A 391 5.49 -32.39 -34.76
C LYS A 391 5.40 -30.91 -35.13
N ARG A 392 4.68 -30.15 -34.34
CA ARG A 392 4.57 -28.70 -34.46
C ARG A 392 4.85 -28.06 -33.11
N GLU A 393 5.62 -26.98 -33.12
CA GLU A 393 5.80 -26.16 -31.92
C GLU A 393 4.50 -25.39 -31.68
N LYS A 394 3.96 -25.50 -30.46
CA LYS A 394 2.75 -24.77 -30.08
C LYS A 394 3.11 -23.31 -29.81
N GLU A 395 2.46 -22.39 -30.52
CA GLU A 395 2.61 -20.96 -30.24
C GLU A 395 2.07 -20.64 -28.84
N THR A 396 2.81 -19.84 -28.08
CA THR A 396 2.47 -19.50 -26.70
C THR A 396 1.47 -18.34 -26.67
N GLN A 397 0.27 -18.58 -26.13
CA GLN A 397 -0.81 -17.60 -25.95
C GLN A 397 -0.39 -16.32 -25.21
N PHE A 398 0.71 -16.37 -24.47
CA PHE A 398 1.19 -15.25 -23.66
C PHE A 398 1.62 -14.02 -24.47
N ARG A 399 2.16 -14.19 -25.70
CA ARG A 399 2.48 -13.04 -26.57
C ARG A 399 1.24 -12.30 -27.04
N ASP A 400 0.07 -12.92 -26.92
CA ASP A 400 -1.22 -12.36 -27.29
C ASP A 400 -2.02 -11.89 -26.05
N THR A 401 -1.33 -11.16 -25.17
CA THR A 401 -1.93 -10.54 -23.97
C THR A 401 -1.80 -9.03 -24.01
N VAL A 402 -2.90 -8.35 -23.66
CA VAL A 402 -2.94 -6.90 -23.43
C VAL A 402 -3.39 -6.58 -22.01
N VAL A 403 -2.73 -5.61 -21.40
CA VAL A 403 -3.05 -5.07 -20.07
C VAL A 403 -3.37 -3.58 -20.20
N THR A 404 -4.57 -3.16 -19.81
CA THR A 404 -4.90 -1.73 -19.67
C THR A 404 -4.85 -1.36 -18.19
N LEU A 405 -4.03 -0.36 -17.86
CA LEU A 405 -3.99 0.29 -16.55
C LEU A 405 -4.93 1.50 -16.58
N LEU A 406 -5.97 1.50 -15.77
CA LEU A 406 -6.90 2.62 -15.60
C LEU A 406 -6.64 3.27 -14.25
N ILE A 407 -6.19 4.52 -14.27
CA ILE A 407 -5.77 5.26 -13.07
C ILE A 407 -6.80 6.32 -12.72
N ASP A 408 -7.19 6.35 -11.45
CA ASP A 408 -8.02 7.41 -10.90
C ASP A 408 -7.21 8.70 -10.76
N ASN A 409 -7.69 9.76 -11.40
CA ASN A 409 -7.18 11.11 -11.27
C ASN A 409 -8.16 11.97 -10.45
N SER A 410 -8.76 11.42 -9.40
CA SER A 410 -9.62 12.12 -8.44
C SER A 410 -8.83 13.03 -7.50
N GLY A 411 -9.52 13.95 -6.84
CA GLY A 411 -8.97 14.90 -5.88
C GLY A 411 -8.45 14.25 -4.61
N SER A 412 -9.02 13.12 -4.21
CA SER A 412 -8.54 12.31 -3.08
C SER A 412 -7.17 11.68 -3.37
N MET A 413 -6.83 11.48 -4.65
CA MET A 413 -5.52 10.98 -5.05
C MET A 413 -4.39 12.02 -4.87
N ARG A 414 -4.70 13.27 -4.49
CA ARG A 414 -3.71 14.36 -4.42
C ARG A 414 -2.56 14.05 -3.46
N GLY A 415 -1.34 14.40 -3.88
CA GLY A 415 -0.13 14.26 -3.08
C GLY A 415 0.49 12.88 -3.23
N ARG A 416 0.61 12.14 -2.12
CA ARG A 416 1.28 10.83 -2.11
C ARG A 416 0.57 9.76 -2.96
N PRO A 417 -0.77 9.62 -2.95
CA PRO A 417 -1.44 8.53 -3.68
C PRO A 417 -1.22 8.57 -5.20
N ILE A 418 -1.39 9.72 -5.86
CA ILE A 418 -1.17 9.87 -7.31
C ILE A 418 0.30 9.63 -7.68
N THR A 419 1.21 10.00 -6.78
CA THR A 419 2.63 9.74 -6.95
C THR A 419 2.92 8.24 -6.95
N ILE A 420 2.31 7.50 -6.01
CA ILE A 420 2.37 6.03 -5.96
C ILE A 420 1.75 5.44 -7.23
N ALA A 421 0.59 5.92 -7.69
CA ALA A 421 -0.04 5.45 -8.92
C ALA A 421 0.84 5.64 -10.17
N ALA A 422 1.45 6.83 -10.32
CA ALA A 422 2.33 7.14 -11.43
C ALA A 422 3.57 6.24 -11.44
N MET A 423 4.19 6.03 -10.28
CA MET A 423 5.31 5.09 -10.13
C MET A 423 4.87 3.65 -10.44
N SER A 424 3.70 3.22 -9.95
CA SER A 424 3.13 1.90 -10.21
C SER A 424 2.97 1.65 -11.70
N ALA A 425 2.33 2.57 -12.41
CA ALA A 425 2.08 2.44 -13.84
C ALA A 425 3.39 2.45 -14.65
N ASP A 426 4.38 3.28 -14.30
CA ASP A 426 5.69 3.25 -14.96
C ASP A 426 6.39 1.90 -14.76
N ILE A 427 6.47 1.42 -13.51
CA ILE A 427 7.11 0.15 -13.16
C ILE A 427 6.44 -1.02 -13.88
N LEU A 428 5.10 -1.07 -13.85
CA LEU A 428 4.32 -2.11 -14.51
C LEU A 428 4.50 -2.11 -16.01
N ALA A 429 4.30 -0.95 -16.65
CA ALA A 429 4.37 -0.85 -18.10
C ALA A 429 5.76 -1.25 -18.59
N ARG A 430 6.82 -0.77 -17.94
CA ARG A 430 8.19 -1.15 -18.27
C ARG A 430 8.46 -2.63 -18.07
N THR A 431 7.86 -3.25 -17.04
CA THR A 431 8.13 -4.66 -16.72
C THR A 431 7.37 -5.62 -17.63
N LEU A 432 6.09 -5.34 -17.89
CA LEU A 432 5.23 -6.12 -18.77
C LEU A 432 5.68 -6.03 -20.24
N GLU A 433 6.07 -4.84 -20.71
CA GLU A 433 6.60 -4.69 -22.08
C GLU A 433 7.91 -5.45 -22.29
N ARG A 434 8.78 -5.51 -21.27
CA ARG A 434 10.00 -6.35 -21.32
C ARG A 434 9.67 -7.84 -21.45
N CYS A 435 8.51 -8.25 -20.98
CA CYS A 435 8.01 -9.63 -21.11
C CYS A 435 7.24 -9.85 -22.42
N GLY A 436 7.08 -8.84 -23.28
CA GLY A 436 6.35 -8.93 -24.55
C GLY A 436 4.84 -8.74 -24.45
N VAL A 437 4.33 -8.25 -23.31
CA VAL A 437 2.92 -7.93 -23.10
C VAL A 437 2.65 -6.49 -23.54
N LYS A 438 1.57 -6.25 -24.30
CA LYS A 438 1.17 -4.90 -24.68
C LYS A 438 0.49 -4.20 -23.51
N VAL A 439 0.83 -2.94 -23.27
CA VAL A 439 0.31 -2.18 -22.12
C VAL A 439 -0.32 -0.86 -22.56
N GLU A 440 -1.56 -0.61 -22.17
CA GLU A 440 -2.22 0.69 -22.29
C GLU A 440 -2.26 1.38 -20.92
N ILE A 441 -2.09 2.70 -20.87
CA ILE A 441 -2.20 3.49 -19.63
C ILE A 441 -3.20 4.61 -19.86
N LEU A 442 -4.28 4.56 -19.10
CA LEU A 442 -5.43 5.45 -19.16
C LEU A 442 -5.62 6.14 -17.80
N GLY A 443 -6.14 7.35 -17.83
CA GLY A 443 -6.58 8.10 -16.65
C GLY A 443 -8.03 8.51 -16.78
N PHE A 444 -8.70 8.75 -15.67
CA PHE A 444 -10.06 9.29 -15.66
C PHE A 444 -10.26 10.31 -14.55
N THR A 445 -10.99 11.37 -14.88
CA THR A 445 -11.44 12.41 -13.94
C THR A 445 -12.61 13.16 -14.59
N THR A 446 -13.10 14.23 -13.98
CA THR A 446 -14.08 15.14 -14.55
C THR A 446 -13.43 16.40 -15.14
N ARG A 447 -14.12 17.06 -16.07
CA ARG A 447 -13.62 18.32 -16.65
C ARG A 447 -13.61 19.45 -15.63
N ALA A 448 -14.65 19.53 -14.80
CA ALA A 448 -14.88 20.59 -13.83
C ALA A 448 -15.23 20.03 -12.44
N TRP A 449 -15.01 20.85 -11.43
CA TRP A 449 -15.50 20.60 -10.07
C TRP A 449 -16.96 20.99 -9.97
N LYS A 450 -17.76 20.15 -9.30
CA LYS A 450 -19.18 20.42 -9.01
C LYS A 450 -19.98 20.66 -10.29
N GLY A 451 -19.78 19.77 -11.27
CA GLY A 451 -20.54 19.77 -12.52
C GLY A 451 -19.93 20.67 -13.59
N GLY A 452 -20.27 20.38 -14.84
CA GLY A 452 -19.79 21.10 -16.02
C GLY A 452 -20.93 21.63 -16.87
N GLN A 453 -20.75 21.59 -18.18
CA GLN A 453 -21.75 22.05 -19.15
C GLN A 453 -23.03 21.21 -19.09
N ALA A 454 -22.92 19.91 -18.76
CA ALA A 454 -24.10 19.07 -18.52
C ALA A 454 -25.00 19.63 -17.40
N ARG A 455 -24.40 20.15 -16.31
CA ARG A 455 -25.14 20.78 -15.20
C ARG A 455 -25.76 22.11 -15.63
N GLU A 456 -25.02 22.95 -16.34
CA GLU A 456 -25.54 24.23 -16.83
C GLU A 456 -26.74 24.02 -17.76
N ARG A 457 -26.64 23.06 -18.69
CA ARG A 457 -27.73 22.67 -19.58
C ARG A 457 -28.95 22.15 -18.82
N TRP A 458 -28.74 21.36 -17.76
CA TRP A 458 -29.81 20.87 -16.90
C TRP A 458 -30.54 22.02 -16.17
N ILE A 459 -29.80 23.01 -15.67
CA ILE A 459 -30.38 24.21 -15.05
C ILE A 459 -31.17 25.02 -16.09
N ALA A 460 -30.62 25.21 -17.29
CA ALA A 460 -31.27 25.93 -18.37
C ALA A 460 -32.57 25.26 -18.85
N GLN A 461 -32.68 23.94 -18.72
CA GLN A 461 -33.89 23.16 -19.05
C GLN A 461 -34.93 23.11 -17.92
N GLY A 462 -34.78 23.91 -16.86
CA GLY A 462 -35.75 23.98 -15.77
C GLY A 462 -35.63 22.84 -14.75
N LYS A 463 -34.44 22.23 -14.64
CA LYS A 463 -34.10 21.20 -13.62
C LYS A 463 -35.06 19.99 -13.61
N PRO A 464 -35.19 19.25 -14.75
CA PRO A 464 -35.99 18.03 -14.77
C PRO A 464 -35.54 17.03 -13.69
N ALA A 465 -36.49 16.35 -13.06
CA ALA A 465 -36.23 15.38 -11.99
C ALA A 465 -35.48 14.14 -12.49
N ASN A 466 -34.66 13.56 -11.60
CA ASN A 466 -33.81 12.39 -11.89
C ASN A 466 -32.97 12.58 -13.17
N PRO A 467 -32.10 13.60 -13.25
CA PRO A 467 -31.34 13.88 -14.45
C PRO A 467 -30.26 12.83 -14.75
N GLY A 468 -29.83 12.06 -13.76
CA GLY A 468 -28.67 11.18 -13.87
C GLY A 468 -27.36 11.94 -13.69
N ARG A 469 -26.28 11.52 -14.35
CA ARG A 469 -24.97 12.19 -14.27
C ARG A 469 -25.03 13.62 -14.82
N LEU A 470 -24.46 14.57 -14.07
CA LEU A 470 -24.43 16.00 -14.40
C LEU A 470 -23.02 16.60 -14.60
N ASN A 471 -21.95 15.82 -14.46
CA ASN A 471 -20.60 16.31 -14.66
C ASN A 471 -19.98 15.73 -15.93
N ASP A 472 -19.20 16.53 -16.64
CA ASP A 472 -18.58 16.15 -17.91
C ASP A 472 -17.33 15.29 -17.61
N LEU A 473 -17.16 14.20 -18.35
CA LEU A 473 -16.02 13.30 -18.17
C LEU A 473 -14.78 13.79 -18.91
N ARG A 474 -13.62 13.53 -18.31
CA ARG A 474 -12.31 13.66 -18.96
C ARG A 474 -11.58 12.33 -18.84
N HIS A 475 -11.43 11.67 -19.97
CA HIS A 475 -10.65 10.47 -20.12
C HIS A 475 -9.29 10.81 -20.74
N ILE A 476 -8.21 10.41 -20.07
CA ILE A 476 -6.85 10.77 -20.45
C ILE A 476 -6.15 9.53 -21.01
N VAL A 477 -5.56 9.66 -22.20
CA VAL A 477 -4.70 8.60 -22.76
C VAL A 477 -3.25 8.97 -22.51
N TYR A 478 -2.62 8.35 -21.49
CA TYR A 478 -1.20 8.56 -21.20
C TYR A 478 -0.31 7.76 -22.16
N LYS A 479 -0.72 6.54 -22.48
CA LYS A 479 0.00 5.64 -23.38
C LYS A 479 -0.99 4.72 -24.10
N PRO A 480 -1.13 4.79 -25.43
CA PRO A 480 -1.88 3.79 -26.17
C PRO A 480 -1.12 2.46 -26.20
N ALA A 481 -1.84 1.33 -26.29
CA ALA A 481 -1.24 0.00 -26.26
C ALA A 481 -0.22 -0.28 -27.39
N GLU A 482 -0.35 0.38 -28.55
CA GLU A 482 0.59 0.24 -29.68
C GLU A 482 1.88 1.06 -29.52
N ALA A 483 1.87 2.09 -28.67
CA ALA A 483 3.05 2.92 -28.48
C ALA A 483 3.98 2.26 -27.46
N PRO A 484 5.29 2.15 -27.72
CA PRO A 484 6.24 1.65 -26.74
C PRO A 484 6.37 2.62 -25.56
N TRP A 485 6.64 2.11 -24.36
CA TRP A 485 6.79 2.93 -23.14
C TRP A 485 7.76 4.11 -23.34
N ARG A 486 8.85 3.91 -24.09
CA ARG A 486 9.85 4.96 -24.35
C ARG A 486 9.25 6.21 -24.98
N ARG A 487 8.22 6.08 -25.82
CA ARG A 487 7.56 7.21 -26.50
C ARG A 487 6.58 7.94 -25.57
N ALA A 488 5.87 7.20 -24.72
CA ALA A 488 4.91 7.74 -23.76
C ALA A 488 5.52 8.15 -22.41
N ARG A 489 6.84 7.98 -22.24
CA ARG A 489 7.55 8.21 -20.98
C ARG A 489 7.29 9.60 -20.39
N LYS A 490 7.31 10.64 -21.22
CA LYS A 490 7.07 12.04 -20.79
C LYS A 490 5.62 12.23 -20.35
N SER A 491 4.68 11.64 -21.08
CA SER A 491 3.24 11.72 -20.82
C SER A 491 2.87 11.24 -19.42
N LEU A 492 3.58 10.26 -18.85
CA LEU A 492 3.34 9.79 -17.48
C LEU A 492 3.58 10.87 -16.42
N GLY A 493 4.46 11.85 -16.68
CA GLY A 493 4.70 12.96 -15.76
C GLY A 493 3.47 13.83 -15.53
N LEU A 494 2.54 13.86 -16.49
CA LEU A 494 1.30 14.63 -16.40
C LEU A 494 0.47 14.26 -15.15
N MET A 495 0.56 13.03 -14.64
CA MET A 495 -0.15 12.62 -13.41
C MET A 495 0.23 13.47 -12.19
N LEU A 496 1.44 14.05 -12.17
CA LEU A 496 1.92 14.90 -11.08
C LEU A 496 1.55 16.37 -11.25
N ARG A 497 0.85 16.74 -12.33
CA ARG A 497 0.47 18.13 -12.59
C ARG A 497 -0.64 18.58 -11.66
N GLU A 498 -0.52 19.79 -11.16
CA GLU A 498 -1.60 20.46 -10.41
C GLU A 498 -2.81 20.77 -11.32
N GLY A 499 -4.01 20.74 -10.75
CA GLY A 499 -5.25 21.10 -11.46
C GLY A 499 -5.87 20.02 -12.36
N ILE A 500 -5.20 18.89 -12.56
CA ILE A 500 -5.80 17.73 -13.27
C ILE A 500 -6.79 16.99 -12.37
N LEU A 501 -6.46 16.88 -11.09
CA LEU A 501 -7.19 16.05 -10.15
C LEU A 501 -8.52 16.68 -9.72
N LYS A 502 -9.66 16.08 -10.10
CA LYS A 502 -11.03 16.56 -9.82
C LYS A 502 -11.97 15.49 -9.25
N GLU A 503 -13.21 15.39 -9.69
CA GLU A 503 -14.17 14.36 -9.24
C GLU A 503 -14.01 13.08 -10.09
N ASN A 504 -14.67 11.99 -9.68
CA ASN A 504 -14.56 10.69 -10.33
C ASN A 504 -15.92 10.00 -10.53
N ILE A 505 -16.04 9.33 -11.69
CA ILE A 505 -17.22 8.55 -12.09
C ILE A 505 -16.73 7.22 -12.63
N ASP A 506 -16.29 6.37 -11.70
CA ASP A 506 -15.58 5.12 -11.94
C ASP A 506 -16.33 4.15 -12.84
N GLY A 507 -17.66 4.04 -12.68
CA GLY A 507 -18.47 3.12 -13.50
C GLY A 507 -18.38 3.43 -15.00
N GLU A 508 -18.42 4.71 -15.39
CA GLU A 508 -18.26 5.09 -16.81
C GLU A 508 -16.81 4.92 -17.28
N ALA A 509 -15.84 5.23 -16.42
CA ALA A 509 -14.41 5.04 -16.73
C ALA A 509 -14.06 3.56 -16.96
N LEU A 510 -14.59 2.65 -16.13
CA LEU A 510 -14.45 1.21 -16.29
C LEU A 510 -15.05 0.73 -17.60
N MET A 511 -16.27 1.15 -17.93
CA MET A 511 -16.90 0.78 -19.19
C MET A 511 -16.14 1.31 -20.40
N TRP A 512 -15.59 2.53 -20.30
CA TRP A 512 -14.75 3.11 -21.34
C TRP A 512 -13.48 2.28 -21.57
N ALA A 513 -12.71 1.99 -20.52
CA ALA A 513 -11.50 1.17 -20.63
C ALA A 513 -11.80 -0.26 -21.09
N HIS A 514 -12.89 -0.86 -20.59
CA HIS A 514 -13.37 -2.18 -21.00
C HIS A 514 -13.70 -2.24 -22.50
N ASN A 515 -14.46 -1.27 -23.02
CA ASN A 515 -14.85 -1.25 -24.42
C ASN A 515 -13.64 -1.07 -25.35
N ARG A 516 -12.63 -0.30 -24.92
CA ARG A 516 -11.35 -0.20 -25.63
C ARG A 516 -10.63 -1.53 -25.70
N LEU A 517 -10.57 -2.28 -24.60
CA LEU A 517 -9.98 -3.62 -24.55
C LEU A 517 -10.73 -4.61 -25.46
N LEU A 518 -12.07 -4.59 -25.44
CA LEU A 518 -12.88 -5.47 -26.30
C LEU A 518 -12.67 -5.24 -27.78
N ALA A 519 -12.36 -4.00 -28.20
CA ALA A 519 -12.06 -3.69 -29.59
C ALA A 519 -10.72 -4.24 -30.07
N ARG A 520 -9.88 -4.79 -29.17
CA ARG A 520 -8.57 -5.32 -29.53
C ARG A 520 -8.59 -6.81 -29.89
N HIS A 521 -7.60 -7.21 -30.68
CA HIS A 521 -7.48 -8.56 -31.22
C HIS A 521 -6.88 -9.56 -30.25
N GLU A 522 -6.15 -9.12 -29.21
CA GLU A 522 -5.49 -10.03 -28.28
C GLU A 522 -6.49 -10.96 -27.57
N GLU A 523 -6.19 -12.27 -27.52
CA GLU A 523 -7.01 -13.28 -26.87
C GLU A 523 -7.23 -12.94 -25.39
N ARG A 524 -6.14 -12.62 -24.70
CA ARG A 524 -6.16 -12.33 -23.27
C ARG A 524 -6.17 -10.82 -23.00
N ARG A 525 -7.22 -10.36 -22.32
CA ARG A 525 -7.47 -8.94 -22.02
C ARG A 525 -7.59 -8.75 -20.52
N ILE A 526 -6.70 -7.95 -19.93
CA ILE A 526 -6.69 -7.66 -18.49
C ILE A 526 -6.94 -6.16 -18.29
N LEU A 527 -7.94 -5.82 -17.49
CA LEU A 527 -8.21 -4.46 -17.03
C LEU A 527 -7.77 -4.33 -15.57
N MET A 528 -6.76 -3.52 -15.32
CA MET A 528 -6.26 -3.23 -13.98
C MET A 528 -6.59 -1.79 -13.60
N VAL A 529 -7.33 -1.63 -12.51
CA VAL A 529 -7.81 -0.34 -12.02
C VAL A 529 -6.96 0.07 -10.83
N ILE A 530 -6.50 1.31 -10.79
CA ILE A 530 -5.77 1.90 -9.66
C ILE A 530 -6.62 3.05 -9.14
N SER A 531 -7.24 2.89 -7.98
CA SER A 531 -8.15 3.88 -7.40
C SER A 531 -7.97 3.93 -5.88
N ASP A 532 -8.36 5.04 -5.27
CA ASP A 532 -8.37 5.27 -3.83
C ASP A 532 -9.77 5.15 -3.21
N GLY A 533 -10.81 4.70 -3.93
CA GLY A 533 -12.05 4.30 -3.26
C GLY A 533 -13.34 4.42 -4.05
N ALA A 534 -14.32 5.10 -3.44
CA ALA A 534 -15.70 5.17 -3.91
C ALA A 534 -15.89 6.32 -4.92
N PRO A 535 -16.87 6.20 -5.83
CA PRO A 535 -17.15 7.25 -6.82
C PRO A 535 -17.83 8.46 -6.16
N VAL A 536 -17.27 9.65 -6.37
CA VAL A 536 -17.74 10.90 -5.80
C VAL A 536 -17.88 11.97 -6.88
N ASP A 537 -19.12 12.40 -7.12
CA ASP A 537 -19.45 13.60 -7.89
C ASP A 537 -20.63 14.33 -7.21
N ASP A 538 -20.35 15.49 -6.60
CA ASP A 538 -21.28 16.25 -5.77
C ASP A 538 -22.53 16.66 -6.55
N SER A 539 -22.36 17.00 -7.83
CA SER A 539 -23.47 17.48 -8.67
C SER A 539 -24.44 16.38 -9.02
N THR A 540 -23.93 15.19 -9.34
CA THR A 540 -24.78 14.03 -9.60
C THR A 540 -25.40 13.53 -8.30
N LEU A 541 -24.66 13.47 -7.19
CA LEU A 541 -25.18 12.92 -5.92
C LEU A 541 -26.19 13.83 -5.21
N SER A 542 -26.14 15.15 -5.43
CA SER A 542 -27.09 16.09 -4.82
C SER A 542 -28.51 16.03 -5.39
N VAL A 543 -28.69 15.47 -6.59
CA VAL A 543 -29.98 15.46 -7.32
C VAL A 543 -30.47 14.07 -7.69
N ASN A 544 -29.74 13.03 -7.25
CA ASN A 544 -30.08 11.62 -7.41
C ASN A 544 -30.00 10.93 -6.03
N PRO A 545 -30.45 9.67 -5.88
CA PRO A 545 -30.25 8.92 -4.64
C PRO A 545 -28.76 8.84 -4.23
N GLY A 546 -28.46 8.88 -2.93
CA GLY A 546 -27.08 8.94 -2.43
C GLY A 546 -26.19 7.75 -2.82
N ASN A 547 -26.78 6.63 -3.23
CA ASN A 547 -26.07 5.43 -3.71
C ASN A 547 -26.01 5.33 -5.25
N TYR A 548 -26.40 6.37 -5.99
CA TYR A 548 -26.60 6.31 -7.44
C TYR A 548 -25.32 5.89 -8.21
N LEU A 549 -24.19 6.53 -7.89
CA LEU A 549 -22.89 6.22 -8.51
C LEU A 549 -22.31 4.90 -8.00
N GLU A 550 -22.44 4.62 -6.71
CA GLU A 550 -21.95 3.36 -6.12
C GLU A 550 -22.67 2.15 -6.74
N ARG A 551 -23.99 2.25 -6.91
CA ARG A 551 -24.79 1.20 -7.56
C ARG A 551 -24.37 1.00 -9.01
N HIS A 552 -24.16 2.09 -9.76
CA HIS A 552 -23.65 2.01 -11.13
C HIS A 552 -22.29 1.31 -11.20
N LEU A 553 -21.35 1.68 -10.31
CA LEU A 553 -20.05 1.03 -10.22
C LEU A 553 -20.18 -0.47 -9.95
N ARG A 554 -21.02 -0.88 -8.98
CA ARG A 554 -21.27 -2.29 -8.67
C ARG A 554 -21.87 -3.06 -9.85
N ASP A 555 -22.78 -2.44 -10.60
CA ASP A 555 -23.41 -3.06 -11.77
C ASP A 555 -22.40 -3.26 -12.91
N VAL A 556 -21.52 -2.28 -13.15
CA VAL A 556 -20.45 -2.36 -14.14
C VAL A 556 -19.43 -3.42 -13.76
N ILE A 557 -18.95 -3.43 -12.50
CA ILE A 557 -18.00 -4.45 -12.03
C ILE A 557 -18.61 -5.84 -12.19
N ARG A 558 -19.86 -6.04 -11.75
CA ARG A 558 -20.56 -7.32 -11.90
C ARG A 558 -20.68 -7.73 -13.36
N TYR A 559 -21.00 -6.80 -14.26
CA TYR A 559 -21.06 -7.07 -15.69
C TYR A 559 -19.71 -7.56 -16.24
N ILE A 560 -18.63 -6.85 -15.93
CA ILE A 560 -17.28 -7.22 -16.39
C ILE A 560 -16.86 -8.57 -15.81
N GLU A 561 -17.02 -8.79 -14.50
CA GLU A 561 -16.57 -10.02 -13.84
C GLU A 561 -17.37 -11.27 -14.24
N THR A 562 -18.65 -11.14 -14.62
CA THR A 562 -19.53 -12.30 -14.86
C THR A 562 -19.90 -12.52 -16.32
N ARG A 563 -19.85 -11.49 -17.17
CA ARG A 563 -20.32 -11.56 -18.56
C ARG A 563 -19.26 -11.19 -19.60
N SER A 564 -18.20 -10.52 -19.21
CA SER A 564 -17.14 -10.11 -20.13
C SER A 564 -16.00 -11.13 -20.18
N PRO A 565 -15.32 -11.31 -21.33
CA PRO A 565 -14.04 -12.02 -21.39
C PRO A 565 -12.87 -11.24 -20.76
N VAL A 566 -13.07 -9.98 -20.35
CA VAL A 566 -12.02 -9.15 -19.75
C VAL A 566 -11.79 -9.51 -18.28
N GLN A 567 -10.54 -9.77 -17.91
CA GLN A 567 -10.15 -10.04 -16.54
C GLN A 567 -9.99 -8.72 -15.77
N LEU A 568 -10.89 -8.44 -14.82
CA LEU A 568 -10.83 -7.26 -13.96
C LEU A 568 -10.03 -7.50 -12.67
N VAL A 569 -9.17 -6.53 -12.35
CA VAL A 569 -8.30 -6.49 -11.16
C VAL A 569 -8.25 -5.05 -10.64
N ALA A 570 -8.29 -4.86 -9.32
CA ALA A 570 -8.16 -3.54 -8.71
C ALA A 570 -6.96 -3.43 -7.76
N ILE A 571 -6.40 -2.23 -7.69
CA ILE A 571 -5.34 -1.83 -6.78
C ILE A 571 -5.85 -0.62 -6.00
N GLY A 572 -6.08 -0.82 -4.71
CA GLY A 572 -6.47 0.23 -3.78
C GLY A 572 -5.24 0.97 -3.25
N ILE A 573 -5.11 2.27 -3.52
CA ILE A 573 -4.02 3.07 -2.94
C ILE A 573 -4.49 3.70 -1.64
N GLY A 574 -3.92 3.26 -0.51
CA GLY A 574 -4.26 3.74 0.83
C GLY A 574 -5.66 3.36 1.31
N HIS A 575 -6.47 2.67 0.49
CA HIS A 575 -7.86 2.33 0.76
C HIS A 575 -8.19 0.92 0.33
N ASP A 576 -9.10 0.28 1.08
CA ASP A 576 -9.55 -1.07 0.79
C ASP A 576 -10.66 -1.09 -0.27
N VAL A 577 -10.30 -1.56 -1.48
CA VAL A 577 -11.21 -1.67 -2.63
C VAL A 577 -11.83 -3.07 -2.77
N THR A 578 -11.55 -4.01 -1.85
CA THR A 578 -12.13 -5.37 -1.86
C THR A 578 -13.66 -5.39 -1.71
N ARG A 579 -14.23 -4.28 -1.20
CA ARG A 579 -15.69 -4.06 -1.09
C ARG A 579 -16.42 -4.05 -2.44
N TYR A 580 -15.68 -3.74 -3.51
CA TYR A 580 -16.21 -3.59 -4.86
C TYR A 580 -15.71 -4.69 -5.79
N TYR A 581 -14.41 -4.99 -5.75
CA TYR A 581 -13.75 -5.88 -6.71
C TYR A 581 -13.41 -7.23 -6.07
N ARG A 582 -13.72 -8.33 -6.77
CA ARG A 582 -13.40 -9.68 -6.30
C ARG A 582 -11.90 -9.92 -6.22
N ARG A 583 -11.15 -9.39 -7.19
CA ARG A 583 -9.68 -9.47 -7.27
C ARG A 583 -9.10 -8.08 -7.00
N ALA A 584 -8.74 -7.83 -5.74
CA ALA A 584 -8.23 -6.56 -5.28
C ALA A 584 -6.95 -6.71 -4.44
N VAL A 585 -6.07 -5.72 -4.52
CA VAL A 585 -4.87 -5.60 -3.69
C VAL A 585 -4.79 -4.19 -3.14
N THR A 586 -4.55 -4.05 -1.84
CA THR A 586 -4.36 -2.73 -1.23
C THR A 586 -2.88 -2.45 -1.04
N ILE A 587 -2.45 -1.26 -1.43
CA ILE A 587 -1.06 -0.80 -1.38
C ILE A 587 -1.00 0.50 -0.60
N VAL A 588 -0.17 0.52 0.43
CA VAL A 588 0.06 1.71 1.26
C VAL A 588 1.31 2.46 0.81
N ASP A 589 2.30 1.74 0.27
CA ASP A 589 3.56 2.32 -0.18
C ASP A 589 4.06 1.77 -1.51
N ALA A 590 4.81 2.59 -2.25
CA ALA A 590 5.36 2.21 -3.55
C ALA A 590 6.41 1.07 -3.45
N GLU A 591 7.05 0.88 -2.30
CA GLU A 591 7.94 -0.25 -2.07
C GLU A 591 7.18 -1.59 -2.03
N GLN A 592 5.92 -1.57 -1.58
CA GLN A 592 5.04 -2.75 -1.54
C GLN A 592 4.54 -3.17 -2.92
N LEU A 593 4.58 -2.25 -3.92
CA LEU A 593 4.30 -2.58 -5.32
C LEU A 593 5.22 -3.69 -5.83
N GLY A 594 6.44 -3.76 -5.28
CA GLY A 594 7.40 -4.73 -5.75
C GLY A 594 7.01 -6.16 -5.42
N GLY A 595 6.89 -6.50 -4.14
CA GLY A 595 6.61 -7.87 -3.71
C GLY A 595 5.17 -8.29 -4.01
N THR A 596 4.22 -7.62 -3.36
CA THR A 596 2.82 -8.07 -3.25
C THR A 596 2.08 -7.99 -4.59
N MET A 597 2.26 -6.90 -5.33
CA MET A 597 1.52 -6.68 -6.57
C MET A 597 2.08 -7.50 -7.73
N MET A 598 3.39 -7.76 -7.77
CA MET A 598 3.95 -8.69 -8.75
C MET A 598 3.63 -10.16 -8.45
N GLU A 599 3.50 -10.54 -7.18
CA GLU A 599 3.00 -11.87 -6.82
C GLU A 599 1.55 -12.04 -7.25
N LYS A 600 0.70 -11.04 -7.03
CA LYS A 600 -0.69 -11.03 -7.50
C LYS A 600 -0.80 -10.98 -9.02
N LEU A 601 0.08 -10.24 -9.70
CA LEU A 601 0.19 -10.28 -11.15
C LEU A 601 0.66 -11.64 -11.66
N ALA A 602 1.65 -12.25 -11.01
CA ALA A 602 2.09 -13.59 -11.36
C ALA A 602 0.96 -14.61 -11.16
N GLU A 603 0.22 -14.53 -10.04
CA GLU A 603 -0.98 -15.33 -9.78
C GLU A 603 -2.04 -15.14 -10.87
N LEU A 604 -2.26 -13.90 -11.33
CA LEU A 604 -3.17 -13.63 -12.45
C LEU A 604 -2.72 -14.36 -13.71
N PHE A 605 -1.42 -14.39 -14.03
CA PHE A 605 -0.87 -15.19 -15.13
C PHE A 605 -0.79 -16.70 -14.81
N ASP A 606 -1.05 -17.10 -13.57
CA ASP A 606 -1.01 -18.48 -13.10
C ASP A 606 -2.36 -19.19 -13.18
N GLU A 607 -3.47 -18.52 -12.88
CA GLU A 607 -4.83 -19.09 -12.70
C GLU A 607 -5.60 -19.51 -13.98
N ASP A 608 -4.99 -19.53 -15.17
CA ASP A 608 -5.70 -19.98 -16.39
C ASP A 608 -5.82 -21.52 -16.54
N ASP A 609 -5.33 -22.31 -15.58
CA ASP A 609 -5.31 -23.79 -15.64
C ASP A 609 -6.47 -24.49 -14.88
N GLU A 610 -7.55 -23.80 -14.49
CA GLU A 610 -8.76 -24.54 -14.07
C GLU A 610 -9.53 -25.07 -15.30
N PRO A 611 -9.73 -26.40 -15.42
CA PRO A 611 -10.40 -26.97 -16.58
C PRO A 611 -11.87 -26.57 -16.57
N LYS A 612 -12.28 -25.85 -17.61
CA LYS A 612 -13.70 -25.68 -17.97
C LYS A 612 -14.37 -27.06 -17.90
N THR A 613 -15.21 -27.22 -16.89
CA THR A 613 -15.95 -28.45 -16.58
C THR A 613 -16.62 -28.96 -17.86
N ARG A 614 -16.09 -30.08 -18.39
CA ARG A 614 -16.73 -30.83 -19.47
C ARG A 614 -18.11 -31.25 -18.96
N LYS A 615 -19.17 -30.61 -19.48
CA LYS A 615 -20.54 -31.10 -19.35
C LYS A 615 -20.59 -32.53 -19.88
N ALA A 616 -20.66 -33.49 -18.96
CA ALA A 616 -20.88 -34.89 -19.27
C ALA A 616 -22.20 -35.03 -20.03
N THR A 617 -22.10 -35.25 -21.33
CA THR A 617 -23.23 -35.59 -22.19
C THR A 617 -23.63 -37.03 -21.82
N LYS A 618 -24.72 -37.19 -21.04
CA LYS A 618 -25.37 -38.48 -20.85
C LYS A 618 -25.88 -38.98 -22.21
N ARG A 619 -25.12 -39.88 -22.84
CA ARG A 619 -25.68 -40.79 -23.85
C ARG A 619 -26.55 -41.81 -23.12
N ARG A 620 -27.86 -41.72 -23.31
CA ARG A 620 -28.80 -42.82 -23.02
C ARG A 620 -28.48 -43.95 -24.00
N ALA A 621 -28.13 -45.12 -23.47
CA ALA A 621 -28.18 -46.37 -24.23
C ALA A 621 -29.61 -46.94 -24.15
N SER A 622 -30.14 -47.29 -25.32
CA SER A 622 -31.24 -48.24 -25.50
C SER A 622 -30.69 -49.66 -25.47
#